data_AF-A0A0L6WNV0-F1
#
_entry.id   AF-A0A0L6WNV0-F1
#
_cell.length_a   1.000
_cell.length_b   1.000
_cell.length_c   1.000
_cell.angle_alpha   90.00
_cell.angle_beta   90.00
_cell.angle_gamma   90.00
#
_symmetry.space_group_name_H-M   'P 1'
#
loop_
_entity.id
_entity.type
_entity.pdbx_description
1 polymer ?
#
loop_
_entity_poly.entity_id
_entity_poly.type
_entity_poly.pdbx_seq_one_letter_code
_entity_poly.pdbx_strand_id
1 'polypeptide(L)'
;METISSTPAPLLKHLVIHPTGVGHLMSKLQLQIFNQGIPILSHLRVTSAMVPSLPSLNTLTALHLAAADRRSITLAEFSVLSTSSPYLDTLAIYDNAICGPWPLDATIDFPSLRSLQIYGSFMSVSDLLRVVQAPLLKDLVIAPFAVNDLAEYREHISHSPPKFTGLKSITLSPVSMSGFAQLEEAAECFPTVELVMIPNIHADSFRDVLTGTDADIVWSGLKALALRNIDYKSMEKLLAVVAFREAAGSPLETLYLDHRSMQRVSSMLPLLRRSVNVVEFDVWATLLDEDLLQDAAHFVGNDIDFSYF
;
A
#
# COMPACT_ATOMS: atom_id res chain seq x y z
N MET A 1 -30.77 -9.01 -14.92
CA MET A 1 -30.14 -8.00 -14.06
C MET A 1 -31.24 -7.36 -13.25
N GLU A 2 -31.36 -7.73 -11.98
CA GLU A 2 -32.26 -7.03 -11.05
C GLU A 2 -31.63 -5.69 -10.70
N THR A 3 -32.34 -4.60 -11.01
CA THR A 3 -31.95 -3.25 -10.63
C THR A 3 -32.23 -3.07 -9.13
N ILE A 4 -31.17 -3.04 -8.32
CA ILE A 4 -31.18 -2.77 -6.86
C ILE A 4 -31.63 -1.31 -6.54
N SER A 5 -32.14 -0.56 -7.52
CA SER A 5 -32.23 0.89 -7.46
C SER A 5 -33.26 1.46 -6.48
N SER A 6 -34.03 0.66 -5.75
CA SER A 6 -35.10 1.17 -4.87
C SER A 6 -35.34 0.43 -3.56
N THR A 7 -34.58 -0.63 -3.25
CA THR A 7 -34.80 -1.39 -2.02
C THR A 7 -33.92 -0.85 -0.90
N PRO A 8 -34.49 -0.41 0.25
CA PRO A 8 -33.70 -0.03 1.40
C PRO A 8 -32.83 -1.21 1.86
N ALA A 9 -31.55 -0.95 2.12
CA ALA A 9 -30.57 -1.96 2.50
C ALA A 9 -29.95 -1.63 3.87
N PRO A 10 -30.75 -1.64 4.96
CA PRO A 10 -30.31 -1.15 6.28
C PRO A 10 -29.20 -2.00 6.93
N LEU A 11 -28.97 -3.22 6.42
CA LEU A 11 -27.95 -4.14 6.90
C LEU A 11 -26.70 -4.20 6.00
N LEU A 12 -26.65 -3.41 4.94
CA LEU A 12 -25.54 -3.44 3.99
C LEU A 12 -24.31 -2.74 4.59
N LYS A 13 -23.26 -3.52 4.84
CA LYS A 13 -21.98 -3.04 5.38
C LYS A 13 -20.89 -2.84 4.33
N HIS A 14 -20.97 -3.62 3.24
CA HIS A 14 -19.99 -3.64 2.16
C HIS A 14 -20.70 -3.36 0.84
N LEU A 15 -20.25 -2.36 0.10
CA LEU A 15 -20.79 -2.02 -1.21
C LEU A 15 -19.65 -1.87 -2.20
N VAL A 16 -19.77 -2.55 -3.33
CA VAL A 16 -18.80 -2.46 -4.41
C VAL A 16 -19.52 -2.11 -5.71
N ILE A 17 -19.03 -1.04 -6.34
CA ILE A 17 -19.60 -0.48 -7.55
C ILE A 17 -18.50 -0.42 -8.59
N HIS A 18 -18.51 -1.39 -9.49
CA HIS A 18 -17.69 -1.39 -10.71
C HIS A 18 -18.59 -1.00 -11.89
N PRO A 19 -18.56 0.26 -12.36
CA PRO A 19 -19.28 0.62 -13.56
C PRO A 19 -18.58 -0.03 -14.76
N THR A 20 -19.02 -1.21 -15.14
CA THR A 20 -18.66 -1.83 -16.42
C THR A 20 -19.56 -1.21 -17.50
N GLY A 21 -19.09 -0.16 -18.17
CA GLY A 21 -19.79 0.41 -19.33
C GLY A 21 -19.89 1.94 -19.36
N VAL A 22 -20.28 2.44 -20.55
CA VAL A 22 -20.28 3.84 -20.99
C VAL A 22 -20.65 4.83 -19.87
N GLY A 23 -19.63 5.55 -19.36
CA GLY A 23 -19.71 6.43 -18.19
C GLY A 23 -20.74 7.57 -18.23
N HIS A 24 -21.43 7.79 -19.34
CA HIS A 24 -22.47 8.82 -19.47
C HIS A 24 -23.80 8.49 -18.78
N LEU A 25 -24.13 7.21 -18.54
CA LEU A 25 -25.39 6.83 -17.88
C LEU A 25 -25.30 6.91 -16.35
N MET A 26 -24.09 6.82 -15.79
CA MET A 26 -23.85 6.69 -14.37
C MET A 26 -23.97 8.03 -13.59
N SER A 27 -23.67 9.17 -14.21
CA SER A 27 -23.86 10.48 -13.54
C SER A 27 -25.33 10.84 -13.30
N LYS A 28 -26.26 10.21 -14.04
CA LYS A 28 -27.72 10.37 -13.85
C LYS A 28 -28.32 9.31 -12.93
N LEU A 29 -27.65 8.19 -12.73
CA LEU A 29 -27.95 7.27 -11.64
C LEU A 29 -27.41 7.92 -10.36
N GLN A 30 -28.08 8.99 -9.88
CA GLN A 30 -28.05 9.29 -8.45
C GLN A 30 -28.36 7.98 -7.76
N LEU A 31 -27.35 7.41 -7.09
CA LEU A 31 -27.42 6.13 -6.43
C LEU A 31 -28.46 6.26 -5.31
N GLN A 32 -29.74 6.06 -5.64
CA GLN A 32 -30.87 6.20 -4.72
C GLN A 32 -30.71 5.29 -3.50
N ILE A 33 -29.89 4.24 -3.64
CA ILE A 33 -29.44 3.37 -2.55
C ILE A 33 -28.83 4.17 -1.38
N PHE A 34 -28.12 5.28 -1.64
CA PHE A 34 -27.60 6.16 -0.61
C PHE A 34 -28.67 7.05 0.03
N ASN A 35 -29.67 7.46 -0.75
CA ASN A 35 -30.74 8.36 -0.28
C ASN A 35 -31.76 7.64 0.63
N GLN A 36 -31.94 6.32 0.47
CA GLN A 36 -32.84 5.52 1.31
C GLN A 36 -32.16 4.93 2.55
N GLY A 37 -30.89 5.31 2.80
CA GLY A 37 -30.15 4.96 3.99
C GLY A 37 -29.39 3.64 3.84
N ILE A 38 -28.06 3.75 3.85
CA ILE A 38 -27.14 2.65 4.16
C ILE A 38 -26.43 3.02 5.47
N PRO A 39 -27.15 3.05 6.60
CA PRO A 39 -26.68 3.68 7.83
C PRO A 39 -25.51 2.95 8.49
N ILE A 40 -25.17 1.75 8.02
CA ILE A 40 -24.07 0.94 8.56
C ILE A 40 -23.01 0.61 7.52
N LEU A 41 -23.00 1.33 6.39
CA LEU A 41 -21.98 1.12 5.36
C LEU A 41 -20.61 1.46 5.94
N SER A 42 -19.73 0.47 6.07
CA SER A 42 -18.38 0.64 6.58
C SER A 42 -17.32 0.46 5.50
N HIS A 43 -17.61 -0.28 4.43
CA HIS A 43 -16.68 -0.53 3.33
C HIS A 43 -17.30 -0.15 2.00
N LEU A 44 -16.59 0.66 1.23
CA LEU A 44 -17.03 1.12 -0.08
C LEU A 44 -15.90 0.97 -1.10
N ARG A 45 -16.18 0.31 -2.21
CA ARG A 45 -15.32 0.30 -3.39
C ARG A 45 -16.04 0.96 -4.56
N VAL A 46 -15.44 2.02 -5.09
CA VAL A 46 -16.03 2.84 -6.15
C VAL A 46 -14.96 3.32 -7.11
N THR A 47 -15.39 3.76 -8.29
CA THR A 47 -14.49 4.47 -9.18
C THR A 47 -14.50 5.97 -8.89
N SER A 48 -13.43 6.65 -9.27
CA SER A 48 -13.27 8.11 -9.25
C SER A 48 -14.45 8.87 -9.88
N ALA A 49 -15.12 8.29 -10.88
CA ALA A 49 -16.29 8.90 -11.50
C ALA A 49 -17.51 9.03 -10.58
N MET A 50 -17.59 8.22 -9.51
CA MET A 50 -18.71 8.20 -8.55
C MET A 50 -18.53 9.16 -7.39
N VAL A 51 -17.30 9.59 -7.09
CA VAL A 51 -16.97 10.45 -5.95
C VAL A 51 -17.85 11.71 -5.84
N PRO A 52 -18.13 12.46 -6.92
CA PRO A 52 -18.96 13.67 -6.83
C PRO A 52 -20.42 13.40 -6.44
N SER A 53 -20.87 12.15 -6.54
CA SER A 53 -22.24 11.72 -6.25
C SER A 53 -22.35 10.96 -4.93
N LEU A 54 -21.24 10.80 -4.20
CA LEU A 54 -21.27 10.16 -2.89
C LEU A 54 -21.96 11.08 -1.88
N PRO A 55 -22.83 10.53 -1.02
CA PRO A 55 -23.37 11.28 0.11
C PRO A 55 -22.26 11.51 1.16
N SER A 56 -22.62 12.09 2.30
CA SER A 56 -21.79 11.99 3.50
C SER A 56 -21.68 10.53 3.95
N LEU A 57 -20.46 10.07 4.22
CA LEU A 57 -20.09 8.68 4.50
C LEU A 57 -19.58 8.54 5.94
N ASN A 58 -20.34 9.06 6.90
CA ASN A 58 -19.94 9.15 8.32
C ASN A 58 -19.79 7.80 9.04
N THR A 59 -20.12 6.68 8.41
CA THR A 59 -19.90 5.34 8.97
C THR A 59 -18.80 4.57 8.25
N LEU A 60 -18.25 5.17 7.19
CA LEU A 60 -17.25 4.54 6.34
C LEU A 60 -15.90 4.50 7.06
N THR A 61 -15.35 3.29 7.14
CA THR A 61 -14.04 3.03 7.70
C THR A 61 -13.04 2.66 6.60
N ALA A 62 -13.47 1.92 5.57
CA ALA A 62 -12.63 1.56 4.43
C ALA A 62 -13.17 2.08 3.10
N LEU A 63 -12.29 2.74 2.32
CA LEU A 63 -12.60 3.25 0.99
C LEU A 63 -11.56 2.77 -0.02
N HIS A 64 -12.04 2.15 -1.07
CA HIS A 64 -11.26 1.68 -2.21
C HIS A 64 -11.64 2.50 -3.44
N LEU A 65 -10.71 3.32 -3.92
CA LEU A 65 -10.92 4.24 -5.03
C LEU A 65 -10.15 3.78 -6.25
N ALA A 66 -10.87 3.32 -7.28
CA ALA A 66 -10.28 2.91 -8.55
C ALA A 66 -10.39 3.99 -9.62
N ALA A 67 -9.45 4.00 -10.57
CA ALA A 67 -9.56 4.86 -11.73
C ALA A 67 -10.80 4.50 -12.57
N ALA A 68 -11.43 5.53 -13.15
CA ALA A 68 -12.38 5.38 -14.24
C ALA A 68 -11.67 5.76 -15.54
N ASP A 69 -11.99 5.09 -16.66
CA ASP A 69 -11.32 5.19 -17.97
C ASP A 69 -10.93 6.61 -18.43
N ARG A 70 -11.64 7.65 -17.99
CA ARG A 70 -11.44 9.04 -18.45
C ARG A 70 -11.56 10.09 -17.36
N ARG A 71 -11.57 9.71 -16.09
CA ARG A 71 -11.75 10.67 -15.00
C ARG A 71 -10.93 10.27 -13.79
N SER A 72 -10.02 11.13 -13.40
CA SER A 72 -9.45 11.16 -12.05
C SER A 72 -10.21 12.18 -11.23
N ILE A 73 -10.25 12.02 -9.91
CA ILE A 73 -10.75 13.08 -9.04
C ILE A 73 -9.69 14.16 -8.84
N THR A 74 -10.18 15.39 -8.74
CA THR A 74 -9.40 16.59 -8.43
C THR A 74 -9.05 16.64 -6.94
N LEU A 75 -8.08 17.49 -6.58
CA LEU A 75 -7.73 17.75 -5.19
C LEU A 75 -8.94 18.24 -4.36
N ALA A 76 -9.79 19.09 -4.95
CA ALA A 76 -10.98 19.59 -4.28
C ALA A 76 -11.98 18.47 -3.97
N GLU A 77 -12.22 17.56 -4.92
CA GLU A 77 -13.08 16.39 -4.72
C GLU A 77 -12.47 15.43 -3.69
N PHE A 78 -11.16 15.26 -3.67
CA PHE A 78 -10.47 14.44 -2.69
C PHE A 78 -10.53 15.04 -1.28
N SER A 79 -10.48 16.38 -1.15
CA SER A 79 -10.72 17.08 0.11
C SER A 79 -12.16 16.92 0.61
N VAL A 80 -13.15 17.03 -0.29
CA VAL A 80 -14.56 16.77 0.04
C VAL A 80 -14.76 15.33 0.50
N LEU A 81 -14.13 14.37 -0.15
CA LEU A 81 -14.14 12.96 0.26
C LEU A 81 -13.62 12.79 1.69
N SER A 82 -12.50 13.42 2.02
CA SER A 82 -11.95 13.33 3.38
C SER A 82 -12.90 13.90 4.43
N THR A 83 -13.43 15.10 4.20
CA THR A 83 -14.37 15.75 5.13
C THR A 83 -15.70 15.00 5.26
N SER A 84 -16.09 14.26 4.22
CA SER A 84 -17.29 13.41 4.21
C SER A 84 -17.10 12.05 4.87
N SER A 85 -15.84 11.69 5.22
CA SER A 85 -15.44 10.36 5.72
C SER A 85 -14.58 10.47 6.98
N PRO A 86 -15.04 11.15 8.06
CA PRO A 86 -14.17 11.49 9.20
C PRO A 86 -13.62 10.28 9.98
N TYR A 87 -14.25 9.11 9.84
CA TYR A 87 -13.84 7.85 10.49
C TYR A 87 -13.09 6.90 9.55
N LEU A 88 -12.69 7.36 8.37
CA LEU A 88 -11.95 6.55 7.42
C LEU A 88 -10.62 6.11 8.04
N ASP A 89 -10.48 4.80 8.25
CA ASP A 89 -9.28 4.14 8.77
C ASP A 89 -8.38 3.61 7.65
N THR A 90 -8.96 3.24 6.51
CA THR A 90 -8.28 2.59 5.40
C THR A 90 -8.65 3.28 4.10
N LEU A 91 -7.64 3.76 3.38
CA LEU A 91 -7.78 4.34 2.05
C LEU A 91 -6.90 3.57 1.08
N ALA A 92 -7.52 2.88 0.13
CA ALA A 92 -6.85 2.24 -0.98
C ALA A 92 -7.10 3.01 -2.28
N ILE A 93 -6.05 3.35 -3.01
CA ILE A 93 -6.08 4.09 -4.27
C ILE A 93 -5.49 3.19 -5.35
N TYR A 94 -6.25 2.94 -6.41
CA TYR A 94 -5.83 2.09 -7.53
C TYR A 94 -5.67 2.94 -8.79
N ASP A 95 -4.52 2.79 -9.45
CA ASP A 95 -4.14 3.54 -10.65
C ASP A 95 -4.25 5.05 -10.42
N ASN A 96 -4.46 5.82 -11.48
CA ASN A 96 -4.61 7.28 -11.43
C ASN A 96 -6.02 7.71 -11.04
N ALA A 97 -6.59 7.12 -9.98
CA ALA A 97 -7.92 7.48 -9.50
C ALA A 97 -8.00 8.93 -8.99
N ILE A 98 -6.89 9.41 -8.46
CA ILE A 98 -6.61 10.81 -8.14
C ILE A 98 -5.48 11.28 -9.07
N CYS A 99 -5.45 12.57 -9.40
CA CYS A 99 -4.42 13.10 -10.32
C CYS A 99 -3.77 14.35 -9.72
N GLY A 100 -2.44 14.33 -9.66
CA GLY A 100 -1.59 15.49 -9.42
C GLY A 100 -1.16 16.19 -10.74
N PRO A 101 -0.28 17.19 -10.67
CA PRO A 101 0.38 17.71 -9.46
C PRO A 101 -0.55 18.58 -8.61
N TRP A 102 -0.24 18.69 -7.31
CA TRP A 102 -0.98 19.52 -6.36
C TRP A 102 -0.16 20.71 -5.86
N PRO A 103 -0.79 21.83 -5.46
CA PRO A 103 -0.08 22.96 -4.86
C PRO A 103 0.83 22.52 -3.71
N LEU A 104 2.00 23.14 -3.56
CA LEU A 104 3.00 22.77 -2.54
C LEU A 104 2.46 22.89 -1.11
N ASP A 105 1.57 23.84 -0.89
CA ASP A 105 0.90 24.18 0.37
C ASP A 105 -0.42 23.43 0.59
N ALA A 106 -0.85 22.59 -0.37
CA ALA A 106 -2.06 21.81 -0.23
C ALA A 106 -1.98 20.82 0.93
N THR A 107 -3.05 20.74 1.70
CA THR A 107 -3.20 19.79 2.81
C THR A 107 -4.59 19.18 2.79
N ILE A 108 -4.68 17.89 3.09
CA ILE A 108 -5.95 17.16 3.25
C ILE A 108 -5.86 16.34 4.53
N ASP A 109 -6.71 16.68 5.49
CA ASP A 109 -6.74 16.04 6.80
C ASP A 109 -7.52 14.74 6.77
N PHE A 110 -6.85 13.64 7.13
CA PHE A 110 -7.44 12.33 7.36
C PHE A 110 -7.17 11.91 8.82
N PRO A 111 -7.96 12.42 9.78
CA PRO A 111 -7.64 12.33 11.22
C PRO A 111 -7.65 10.90 11.76
N SER A 112 -8.45 10.02 11.17
CA SER A 112 -8.64 8.63 11.62
C SER A 112 -7.82 7.61 10.80
N LEU A 113 -7.15 8.04 9.73
CA LEU A 113 -6.52 7.13 8.77
C LEU A 113 -5.32 6.42 9.39
N ARG A 114 -5.34 5.09 9.30
CA ARG A 114 -4.34 4.16 9.83
C ARG A 114 -3.62 3.40 8.72
N SER A 115 -4.30 3.12 7.62
CA SER A 115 -3.74 2.41 6.46
C SER A 115 -3.93 3.22 5.18
N LEU A 116 -2.83 3.51 4.49
CA LEU A 116 -2.83 4.11 3.16
C LEU A 116 -2.24 3.11 2.18
N GLN A 117 -3.00 2.74 1.16
CA GLN A 117 -2.61 1.74 0.19
C GLN A 117 -2.65 2.34 -1.21
N ILE A 118 -1.55 2.23 -1.93
CA ILE A 118 -1.37 2.78 -3.26
C ILE A 118 -1.03 1.63 -4.20
N TYR A 119 -1.87 1.47 -5.21
CA TYR A 119 -1.82 0.34 -6.10
C TYR A 119 -1.81 0.74 -7.57
N GLY A 120 -1.23 -0.13 -8.40
CA GLY A 120 -1.28 0.00 -9.86
C GLY A 120 -0.46 1.17 -10.40
N SER A 121 -0.91 1.76 -11.50
CA SER A 121 -0.15 2.77 -12.26
C SER A 121 -0.20 4.20 -11.68
N PHE A 122 -0.26 4.35 -10.35
CA PHE A 122 -0.36 5.66 -9.71
C PHE A 122 0.96 6.42 -9.78
N MET A 123 0.97 7.57 -10.46
CA MET A 123 2.21 8.33 -10.75
C MET A 123 2.48 9.49 -9.77
N SER A 124 1.59 9.76 -8.81
CA SER A 124 1.67 10.94 -7.92
C SER A 124 1.87 10.54 -6.45
N VAL A 125 2.68 9.51 -6.19
CA VAL A 125 2.97 8.99 -4.84
C VAL A 125 3.54 10.09 -3.94
N SER A 126 4.59 10.78 -4.36
CA SER A 126 5.23 11.84 -3.59
C SER A 126 4.27 12.99 -3.25
N ASP A 127 3.50 13.44 -4.24
CA ASP A 127 2.47 14.45 -4.07
C ASP A 127 1.43 14.02 -3.02
N LEU A 128 1.03 12.75 -3.02
CA LEU A 128 0.01 12.22 -2.10
C LEU A 128 0.50 12.23 -0.67
N LEU A 129 1.70 11.72 -0.47
CA LEU A 129 2.35 11.71 0.83
C LEU A 129 2.58 13.14 1.34
N ARG A 130 2.84 14.11 0.45
CA ARG A 130 2.99 15.52 0.79
C ARG A 130 1.67 16.17 1.24
N VAL A 131 0.56 15.92 0.56
CA VAL A 131 -0.72 16.58 0.90
C VAL A 131 -1.49 15.91 2.03
N VAL A 132 -1.41 14.58 2.20
CA VAL A 132 -2.23 13.83 3.18
C VAL A 132 -1.73 14.01 4.60
N GLN A 133 -2.51 14.63 5.49
CA GLN A 133 -2.22 14.73 6.91
C GLN A 133 -2.92 13.58 7.65
N ALA A 134 -2.16 12.55 8.03
CA ALA A 134 -2.68 11.35 8.69
C ALA A 134 -1.84 11.03 9.95
N PRO A 135 -2.12 11.69 11.09
CA PRO A 135 -1.31 11.56 12.30
C PRO A 135 -1.36 10.16 12.94
N LEU A 136 -2.38 9.36 12.59
CA LEU A 136 -2.56 7.99 13.09
C LEU A 136 -2.12 6.91 12.08
N LEU A 137 -1.47 7.30 10.98
CA LEU A 137 -1.01 6.37 9.95
C LEU A 137 0.00 5.40 10.53
N LYS A 138 -0.27 4.09 10.34
CA LYS A 138 0.53 2.96 10.86
C LYS A 138 1.07 2.08 9.74
N ASP A 139 0.29 1.95 8.66
CA ASP A 139 0.56 1.06 7.54
C ASP A 139 0.56 1.85 6.22
N LEU A 140 1.61 1.68 5.43
CA LEU A 140 1.73 2.25 4.09
C LEU A 140 2.05 1.15 3.08
N VAL A 141 1.27 1.06 2.01
CA VAL A 141 1.52 0.14 0.90
C VAL A 141 1.74 0.94 -0.38
N ILE A 142 2.82 0.64 -1.10
CA ILE A 142 3.10 1.18 -2.44
C ILE A 142 3.47 0.00 -3.34
N ALA A 143 2.55 -0.38 -4.23
CA ALA A 143 2.71 -1.55 -5.09
C ALA A 143 2.01 -1.38 -6.45
N PRO A 144 2.77 -1.22 -7.55
CA PRO A 144 4.22 -1.23 -7.67
C PRO A 144 4.95 -0.08 -6.96
N PHE A 145 6.22 -0.29 -6.63
CA PHE A 145 7.16 0.73 -6.16
C PHE A 145 8.22 0.99 -7.25
N ALA A 146 8.13 2.16 -7.88
CA ALA A 146 8.94 2.57 -9.01
C ALA A 146 10.02 3.58 -8.62
N VAL A 147 10.90 3.87 -9.59
CA VAL A 147 11.93 4.91 -9.44
C VAL A 147 11.27 6.28 -9.32
N ASN A 148 11.77 7.11 -8.41
CA ASN A 148 11.28 8.46 -8.12
C ASN A 148 9.92 8.56 -7.41
N ASP A 149 9.28 7.45 -7.02
CA ASP A 149 8.00 7.50 -6.29
C ASP A 149 8.08 8.37 -5.03
N LEU A 150 9.26 8.42 -4.38
CA LEU A 150 9.51 9.15 -3.15
C LEU A 150 10.46 10.35 -3.31
N ALA A 151 11.02 10.61 -4.50
CA ALA A 151 12.09 11.59 -4.66
C ALA A 151 11.67 13.01 -4.22
N GLU A 152 10.50 13.47 -4.70
CA GLU A 152 9.99 14.80 -4.34
C GLU A 152 9.52 14.86 -2.89
N TYR A 153 8.93 13.77 -2.37
CA TYR A 153 8.54 13.70 -0.96
C TYR A 153 9.75 13.77 -0.03
N ARG A 154 10.83 13.05 -0.37
CA ARG A 154 12.11 13.06 0.34
C ARG A 154 12.69 14.48 0.39
N GLU A 155 12.74 15.16 -0.74
CA GLU A 155 13.21 16.55 -0.80
C GLU A 155 12.37 17.45 0.11
N HIS A 156 11.03 17.29 0.09
CA HIS A 156 10.13 18.08 0.94
C HIS A 156 10.37 17.88 2.44
N ILE A 157 10.56 16.63 2.89
CA ILE A 157 10.78 16.32 4.31
C ILE A 157 12.22 16.55 4.76
N SER A 158 13.19 16.70 3.85
CA SER A 158 14.61 16.92 4.21
C SER A 158 14.84 18.19 5.05
N HIS A 159 13.85 19.11 5.07
CA HIS A 159 13.85 20.34 5.86
C HIS A 159 12.79 20.38 6.96
N SER A 160 12.09 19.27 7.21
CA SER A 160 10.95 19.18 8.12
C SER A 160 11.04 17.96 9.02
N PRO A 161 10.42 17.97 10.22
CA PRO A 161 10.32 16.73 11.00
C PRO A 161 9.54 15.65 10.22
N PRO A 162 9.84 14.36 10.45
CA PRO A 162 9.10 13.26 9.81
C PRO A 162 7.60 13.41 10.02
N LYS A 163 6.84 13.38 8.93
CA LYS A 163 5.40 13.63 8.94
C LYS A 163 4.60 12.48 9.57
N PHE A 164 4.93 11.24 9.20
CA PHE A 164 4.22 10.04 9.64
C PHE A 164 4.95 9.36 10.79
N THR A 165 5.08 10.05 11.92
CA THR A 165 5.81 9.53 13.10
C THR A 165 5.23 8.25 13.69
N GLY A 166 3.95 7.97 13.43
CA GLY A 166 3.26 6.75 13.85
C GLY A 166 3.44 5.55 12.91
N LEU A 167 4.09 5.72 11.75
CA LEU A 167 4.22 4.68 10.75
C LEU A 167 5.16 3.57 11.23
N LYS A 168 4.64 2.33 11.27
CA LYS A 168 5.34 1.15 11.79
C LYS A 168 5.56 0.07 10.74
N SER A 169 4.75 0.06 9.70
CA SER A 169 4.71 -0.99 8.71
C SER A 169 4.71 -0.37 7.32
N ILE A 170 5.60 -0.86 6.46
CA ILE A 170 5.63 -0.46 5.06
C ILE A 170 5.68 -1.69 4.17
N THR A 171 4.90 -1.67 3.10
CA THR A 171 4.97 -2.66 2.04
C THR A 171 5.37 -1.96 0.75
N LEU A 172 6.50 -2.39 0.19
CA LEU A 172 7.04 -1.85 -1.05
C LEU A 172 7.18 -3.01 -2.02
N SER A 173 6.59 -2.90 -3.21
CA SER A 173 6.75 -3.90 -4.28
C SER A 173 7.60 -3.35 -5.42
N PRO A 174 8.95 -3.32 -5.29
CA PRO A 174 9.83 -2.89 -6.36
C PRO A 174 9.53 -3.61 -7.68
N VAL A 175 9.47 -2.86 -8.78
CA VAL A 175 9.26 -3.42 -10.14
C VAL A 175 10.53 -3.57 -10.96
N SER A 176 11.67 -3.10 -10.44
CA SER A 176 12.95 -3.17 -11.12
C SER A 176 14.10 -3.12 -10.12
N MET A 177 15.31 -3.45 -10.57
CA MET A 177 16.54 -3.25 -9.79
C MET A 177 16.70 -1.80 -9.34
N SER A 178 16.37 -0.84 -10.22
CA SER A 178 16.42 0.58 -9.89
C SER A 178 15.37 0.95 -8.84
N GLY A 179 14.16 0.37 -8.89
CA GLY A 179 13.17 0.54 -7.83
C GLY A 179 13.63 -0.04 -6.49
N PHE A 180 14.42 -1.11 -6.51
CA PHE A 180 15.03 -1.68 -5.30
C PHE A 180 16.04 -0.73 -4.64
N ALA A 181 16.84 -0.01 -5.43
CA ALA A 181 17.78 0.98 -4.92
C ALA A 181 17.09 2.14 -4.19
N GLN A 182 15.79 2.36 -4.42
CA GLN A 182 15.01 3.41 -3.76
C GLN A 182 14.53 3.04 -2.35
N LEU A 183 14.81 1.82 -1.88
CA LEU A 183 14.48 1.45 -0.50
C LEU A 183 15.28 2.26 0.53
N GLU A 184 16.49 2.73 0.19
CA GLU A 184 17.25 3.66 1.04
C GLU A 184 16.50 4.99 1.20
N GLU A 185 15.98 5.54 0.10
CA GLU A 185 15.14 6.74 0.13
C GLU A 185 13.87 6.52 0.94
N ALA A 186 13.25 5.34 0.84
CA ALA A 186 12.11 4.98 1.68
C ALA A 186 12.49 4.92 3.16
N ALA A 187 13.70 4.45 3.50
CA ALA A 187 14.18 4.43 4.87
C ALA A 187 14.45 5.81 5.44
N GLU A 188 14.98 6.73 4.63
CA GLU A 188 15.10 8.14 5.01
C GLU A 188 13.73 8.79 5.21
N CYS A 189 12.75 8.45 4.36
CA CYS A 189 11.39 8.98 4.45
C CYS A 189 10.61 8.47 5.65
N PHE A 190 10.87 7.22 6.05
CA PHE A 190 10.10 6.50 7.05
C PHE A 190 11.02 5.80 8.07
N PRO A 191 11.79 6.57 8.87
CA PRO A 191 12.84 6.01 9.71
C PRO A 191 12.31 5.20 10.90
N THR A 192 11.03 5.35 11.26
CA THR A 192 10.39 4.69 12.43
C THR A 192 9.80 3.32 12.12
N VAL A 193 9.92 2.85 10.88
CA VAL A 193 9.36 1.57 10.43
C VAL A 193 10.04 0.40 11.15
N GLU A 194 9.21 -0.51 11.65
CA GLU A 194 9.63 -1.71 12.38
C GLU A 194 9.37 -3.00 11.57
N LEU A 195 8.47 -2.93 10.56
CA LEU A 195 8.14 -4.03 9.66
C LEU A 195 8.21 -3.57 8.21
N VAL A 196 9.04 -4.25 7.42
CA VAL A 196 9.13 -4.05 5.96
C VAL A 196 8.65 -5.31 5.27
N MET A 197 7.77 -5.15 4.29
CA MET A 197 7.28 -6.23 3.45
C MET A 197 7.71 -6.01 2.00
N ILE A 198 8.34 -7.00 1.40
CA ILE A 198 8.83 -6.96 0.02
C ILE A 198 8.32 -8.22 -0.69
N PRO A 199 7.19 -8.16 -1.41
CA PRO A 199 6.60 -9.32 -2.06
C PRO A 199 7.41 -9.80 -3.27
N ASN A 200 8.18 -8.91 -3.91
CA ASN A 200 9.00 -9.21 -5.07
C ASN A 200 10.46 -8.82 -4.77
N ILE A 201 11.35 -9.80 -4.69
CA ILE A 201 12.77 -9.57 -4.41
C ILE A 201 13.65 -9.76 -5.64
N HIS A 202 14.60 -8.86 -5.84
CA HIS A 202 15.73 -9.06 -6.75
C HIS A 202 16.96 -9.40 -5.91
N ALA A 203 17.39 -10.66 -5.91
CA ALA A 203 18.32 -11.21 -4.91
C ALA A 203 19.62 -10.40 -4.70
N ASP A 204 20.27 -9.94 -5.78
CA ASP A 204 21.50 -9.16 -5.66
C ASP A 204 21.26 -7.75 -5.10
N SER A 205 20.30 -7.01 -5.67
CA SER A 205 19.93 -5.68 -5.19
C SER A 205 19.41 -5.69 -3.75
N PHE A 206 18.68 -6.75 -3.37
CA PHE A 206 18.15 -6.93 -2.02
C PHE A 206 19.24 -6.97 -0.96
N ARG A 207 20.30 -7.74 -1.21
CA ARG A 207 21.44 -7.79 -0.28
C ARG A 207 22.10 -6.42 -0.21
N ASP A 208 22.48 -5.88 -1.37
CA ASP A 208 23.37 -4.72 -1.43
C ASP A 208 22.76 -3.50 -0.72
N VAL A 209 21.45 -3.28 -0.91
CA VAL A 209 20.69 -2.22 -0.23
C VAL A 209 20.60 -2.46 1.29
N LEU A 210 20.24 -3.67 1.73
CA LEU A 210 20.02 -3.91 3.17
C LEU A 210 21.30 -4.14 3.98
N THR A 211 22.43 -4.35 3.31
CA THR A 211 23.75 -4.40 3.96
C THR A 211 24.55 -3.11 3.82
N GLY A 212 24.11 -2.18 2.96
CA GLY A 212 24.78 -0.91 2.69
C GLY A 212 26.21 -1.04 2.12
N THR A 213 26.74 0.07 1.64
CA THR A 213 28.18 0.26 1.39
C THR A 213 28.81 1.25 2.36
N ASP A 214 28.01 2.21 2.84
CA ASP A 214 28.37 3.20 3.84
C ASP A 214 27.76 2.79 5.19
N ALA A 215 28.41 3.12 6.30
CA ALA A 215 28.20 2.53 7.63
C ALA A 215 26.77 2.64 8.24
N ASP A 216 25.80 3.18 7.50
CA ASP A 216 24.43 3.39 7.95
C ASP A 216 23.54 2.19 7.66
N ILE A 217 22.86 1.71 8.69
CA ILE A 217 21.94 0.57 8.60
C ILE A 217 20.59 1.08 8.08
N VAL A 218 20.17 0.63 6.90
CA VAL A 218 18.83 0.87 6.37
C VAL A 218 17.78 0.35 7.36
N TRP A 219 16.88 1.25 7.79
CA TRP A 219 15.96 1.03 8.90
C TRP A 219 16.65 0.40 10.11
N SER A 220 17.46 1.18 10.82
CA SER A 220 18.14 0.73 12.04
C SER A 220 17.17 0.16 13.09
N GLY A 221 15.92 0.63 13.13
CA GLY A 221 14.85 0.12 13.99
C GLY A 221 14.03 -1.06 13.45
N LEU A 222 14.38 -1.63 12.29
CA LEU A 222 13.65 -2.74 11.69
C LEU A 222 13.74 -4.00 12.56
N LYS A 223 12.57 -4.50 12.98
CA LYS A 223 12.43 -5.73 13.79
C LYS A 223 11.97 -6.91 12.96
N ALA A 224 11.18 -6.65 11.92
CA ALA A 224 10.58 -7.72 11.13
C ALA A 224 10.71 -7.47 9.63
N LEU A 225 10.93 -8.55 8.90
CA LEU A 225 11.00 -8.56 7.45
C LEU A 225 10.05 -9.63 6.91
N ALA A 226 9.19 -9.27 5.96
CA ALA A 226 8.28 -10.21 5.31
C ALA A 226 8.61 -10.33 3.82
N LEU A 227 8.90 -11.54 3.37
CA LEU A 227 9.33 -11.81 2.00
C LEU A 227 8.49 -12.92 1.38
N ARG A 228 8.35 -12.87 0.04
CA ARG A 228 7.70 -13.93 -0.73
C ARG A 228 8.60 -14.49 -1.82
N ASN A 229 8.24 -15.68 -2.28
CA ASN A 229 8.87 -16.37 -3.40
C ASN A 229 10.41 -16.50 -3.29
N ILE A 230 10.92 -16.67 -2.07
CA ILE A 230 12.35 -16.88 -1.79
C ILE A 230 12.79 -18.20 -2.42
N ASP A 231 13.85 -18.14 -3.22
CA ASP A 231 14.59 -19.29 -3.74
C ASP A 231 15.93 -19.48 -3.04
N TYR A 232 16.69 -20.50 -3.45
CA TYR A 232 18.00 -20.81 -2.85
C TYR A 232 19.00 -19.66 -2.98
N LYS A 233 19.05 -18.98 -4.13
CA LYS A 233 19.95 -17.84 -4.36
C LYS A 233 19.60 -16.67 -3.44
N SER A 234 18.32 -16.34 -3.35
CA SER A 234 17.81 -15.30 -2.48
C SER A 234 18.01 -15.63 -0.99
N MET A 235 17.96 -16.90 -0.64
CA MET A 235 18.19 -17.36 0.73
C MET A 235 19.63 -17.11 1.21
N GLU A 236 20.64 -17.33 0.35
CA GLU A 236 22.04 -17.00 0.67
C GLU A 236 22.21 -15.50 0.96
N LYS A 237 21.54 -14.66 0.16
CA LYS A 237 21.52 -13.20 0.31
C LYS A 237 20.83 -12.78 1.60
N LEU A 238 19.72 -13.42 1.93
CA LEU A 238 18.99 -13.21 3.18
C LEU A 238 19.81 -13.57 4.42
N LEU A 239 20.54 -14.69 4.38
CA LEU A 239 21.48 -15.04 5.45
C LEU A 239 22.55 -13.97 5.65
N ALA A 240 23.09 -13.39 4.56
CA ALA A 240 24.04 -12.29 4.64
C ALA A 240 23.44 -11.03 5.28
N VAL A 241 22.19 -10.67 4.91
CA VAL A 241 21.47 -9.55 5.53
C VAL A 241 21.25 -9.78 7.03
N VAL A 242 20.83 -10.98 7.44
CA VAL A 242 20.64 -11.32 8.85
C VAL A 242 21.95 -11.22 9.62
N ALA A 243 23.03 -11.80 9.10
CA ALA A 243 24.35 -11.77 9.74
C ALA A 243 24.92 -10.34 9.83
N PHE A 244 24.76 -9.53 8.79
CA PHE A 244 25.17 -8.12 8.79
C PHE A 244 24.45 -7.34 9.89
N ARG A 245 23.12 -7.47 9.98
CA ARG A 245 22.33 -6.77 10.99
C ARG A 245 22.66 -7.21 12.42
N GLU A 246 22.92 -8.50 12.62
CA GLU A 246 23.38 -9.04 13.91
C GLU A 246 24.73 -8.42 14.30
N ALA A 247 25.70 -8.38 13.38
CA ALA A 247 27.02 -7.78 13.61
C ALA A 247 26.95 -6.26 13.87
N ALA A 248 25.97 -5.58 13.27
CA ALA A 248 25.76 -4.15 13.42
C ALA A 248 24.96 -3.77 14.69
N GLY A 249 24.53 -4.75 15.49
CA GLY A 249 23.79 -4.53 16.74
C GLY A 249 22.30 -4.20 16.57
N SER A 250 21.74 -4.44 15.38
CA SER A 250 20.33 -4.21 15.03
C SER A 250 19.66 -5.46 14.45
N PRO A 251 19.67 -6.60 15.18
CA PRO A 251 19.20 -7.87 14.67
C PRO A 251 17.70 -7.85 14.34
N LEU A 252 17.30 -8.64 13.35
CA LEU A 252 15.89 -8.91 13.09
C LEU A 252 15.34 -9.84 14.19
N GLU A 253 14.16 -9.51 14.69
CA GLU A 253 13.43 -10.35 15.64
C GLU A 253 12.64 -11.44 14.89
N THR A 254 11.95 -11.07 13.81
CA THR A 254 11.08 -11.99 13.06
C THR A 254 11.27 -11.91 11.55
N LEU A 255 11.29 -13.06 10.90
CA LEU A 255 11.29 -13.20 9.46
C LEU A 255 10.03 -13.96 9.03
N TYR A 256 9.17 -13.30 8.26
CA TYR A 256 7.97 -13.91 7.69
C TYR A 256 8.26 -14.41 6.27
N LEU A 257 7.97 -15.68 6.02
CA LEU A 257 8.09 -16.31 4.72
C LEU A 257 6.76 -16.96 4.33
N ASP A 258 6.36 -16.83 3.07
CA ASP A 258 5.18 -17.54 2.57
C ASP A 258 5.43 -19.06 2.50
N HIS A 259 4.33 -19.83 2.43
CA HIS A 259 4.35 -21.29 2.39
C HIS A 259 5.28 -21.85 1.31
N ARG A 260 5.28 -21.27 0.10
CA ARG A 260 6.10 -21.76 -1.02
C ARG A 260 7.58 -21.51 -0.78
N SER A 261 7.93 -20.35 -0.23
CA SER A 261 9.30 -20.04 0.20
C SER A 261 9.78 -21.06 1.23
N MET A 262 9.01 -21.31 2.28
CA MET A 262 9.35 -22.25 3.36
C MET A 262 9.63 -23.66 2.83
N GLN A 263 8.81 -24.17 1.91
CA GLN A 263 9.04 -25.47 1.27
C GLN A 263 10.34 -25.48 0.46
N ARG A 264 10.53 -24.46 -0.39
CA ARG A 264 11.64 -24.38 -1.33
C ARG A 264 12.99 -24.33 -0.63
N VAL A 265 13.09 -23.66 0.51
CA VAL A 265 14.35 -23.45 1.25
C VAL A 265 14.43 -24.26 2.54
N SER A 266 13.60 -25.30 2.67
CA SER A 266 13.45 -26.11 3.89
C SER A 266 14.77 -26.64 4.47
N SER A 267 15.74 -26.98 3.61
CA SER A 267 17.07 -27.45 4.01
C SER A 267 17.94 -26.36 4.67
N MET A 268 17.69 -25.08 4.37
CA MET A 268 18.44 -23.93 4.88
C MET A 268 17.76 -23.26 6.08
N LEU A 269 16.47 -23.51 6.32
CA LEU A 269 15.73 -22.96 7.47
C LEU A 269 16.41 -23.19 8.83
N PRO A 270 17.05 -24.33 9.13
CA PRO A 270 17.76 -24.52 10.40
C PRO A 270 18.91 -23.55 10.61
N LEU A 271 19.49 -22.97 9.54
CA LEU A 271 20.54 -21.96 9.65
C LEU A 271 19.94 -20.60 10.04
N LEU A 272 18.87 -20.17 9.36
CA LEU A 272 18.16 -18.91 9.70
C LEU A 272 17.62 -18.91 11.13
N ARG A 273 17.00 -20.03 11.55
CA ARG A 273 16.39 -20.16 12.88
C ARG A 273 17.37 -20.08 14.05
N ARG A 274 18.69 -20.05 13.79
CA ARG A 274 19.71 -19.80 14.82
C ARG A 274 19.81 -18.32 15.20
N SER A 275 19.52 -17.42 14.26
CA SER A 275 19.68 -15.96 14.44
C SER A 275 18.35 -15.20 14.48
N VAL A 276 17.28 -15.72 13.84
CA VAL A 276 16.00 -15.02 13.74
C VAL A 276 14.80 -15.96 13.90
N ASN A 277 13.70 -15.48 14.48
CA ASN A 277 12.45 -16.25 14.52
C ASN A 277 11.82 -16.32 13.12
N VAL A 278 11.76 -17.51 12.52
CA VAL A 278 11.19 -17.71 11.19
C VAL A 278 9.75 -18.19 11.31
N VAL A 279 8.81 -17.38 10.84
CA VAL A 279 7.37 -17.63 10.88
C VAL A 279 6.84 -17.84 9.46
N GLU A 280 6.06 -18.90 9.27
CA GLU A 280 5.32 -19.12 8.04
C GLU A 280 4.05 -18.25 8.04
N PHE A 281 4.03 -17.20 7.22
CA PHE A 281 2.90 -16.30 7.10
C PHE A 281 2.98 -15.50 5.80
N ASP A 282 1.94 -15.53 4.98
CA ASP A 282 1.84 -14.71 3.77
C ASP A 282 1.13 -13.40 4.09
N VAL A 283 1.90 -12.41 4.54
CA VAL A 283 1.35 -11.10 4.90
C VAL A 283 0.69 -10.42 3.69
N TRP A 284 1.24 -10.62 2.50
CA TRP A 284 0.69 -10.04 1.27
C TRP A 284 -0.65 -10.67 0.89
N ALA A 285 -0.80 -11.99 1.07
CA ALA A 285 -2.09 -12.63 0.87
C ALA A 285 -3.16 -12.04 1.80
N THR A 286 -2.80 -11.63 3.02
CA THR A 286 -3.75 -10.97 3.94
C THR A 286 -4.17 -9.60 3.42
N LEU A 287 -3.23 -8.80 2.89
CA LEU A 287 -3.53 -7.51 2.25
C LEU A 287 -4.42 -7.68 1.00
N LEU A 288 -4.28 -8.79 0.28
CA LEU A 288 -5.13 -9.11 -0.87
C LEU A 288 -6.50 -9.71 -0.46
N ASP A 289 -6.56 -10.49 0.62
CA ASP A 289 -7.79 -11.15 1.07
C ASP A 289 -8.76 -10.15 1.74
N GLU A 290 -8.25 -9.06 2.33
CA GLU A 290 -9.10 -7.91 2.70
C GLU A 290 -9.78 -7.26 1.47
N ASP A 291 -9.29 -7.51 0.26
CA ASP A 291 -9.94 -7.16 -1.00
C ASP A 291 -10.81 -8.33 -1.54
N LEU A 292 -11.74 -8.80 -0.69
CA LEU A 292 -12.68 -9.94 -0.83
C LEU A 292 -13.49 -10.03 -2.16
N LEU A 293 -13.26 -9.15 -3.13
CA LEU A 293 -14.03 -9.01 -4.37
C LEU A 293 -13.17 -8.94 -5.65
N GLN A 294 -11.91 -9.38 -5.61
CA GLN A 294 -11.08 -9.44 -6.82
C GLN A 294 -11.37 -10.68 -7.70
N ASP A 295 -11.97 -10.45 -8.87
CA ASP A 295 -11.75 -11.29 -10.05
C ASP A 295 -10.28 -11.10 -10.50
N ALA A 296 -9.54 -12.19 -10.53
CA ALA A 296 -8.10 -12.28 -10.35
C ALA A 296 -7.19 -11.83 -11.52
N ALA A 297 -7.60 -10.91 -12.40
CA ALA A 297 -6.89 -10.72 -13.69
C ALA A 297 -6.07 -9.43 -13.87
N HIS A 298 -6.16 -8.45 -12.97
CA HIS A 298 -5.62 -7.11 -13.28
C HIS A 298 -4.75 -6.45 -12.21
N PHE A 299 -4.34 -7.18 -11.17
CA PHE A 299 -3.33 -6.64 -10.26
C PHE A 299 -1.92 -6.80 -10.81
N VAL A 300 -1.26 -5.66 -11.01
CA VAL A 300 0.17 -5.57 -11.28
C VAL A 300 0.92 -6.21 -10.10
N GLY A 301 1.51 -7.38 -10.33
CA GLY A 301 2.34 -8.09 -9.35
C GLY A 301 2.07 -9.58 -9.21
N ASN A 302 0.92 -10.10 -9.65
CA ASN A 302 0.66 -11.56 -9.62
C ASN A 302 1.04 -12.27 -10.93
N ASP A 303 0.95 -11.59 -12.08
CA ASP A 303 1.15 -12.20 -13.41
C ASP A 303 2.32 -11.62 -14.22
N ILE A 304 3.04 -10.63 -13.70
CA ILE A 304 4.27 -10.17 -14.37
C ILE A 304 5.39 -11.09 -13.93
N ASP A 305 5.55 -12.18 -14.67
CA ASP A 305 6.76 -12.99 -14.63
C ASP A 305 7.93 -12.13 -15.12
N PHE A 306 8.63 -11.50 -14.17
CA PHE A 306 9.84 -10.71 -14.44
C PHE A 306 11.03 -11.58 -14.85
N SER A 307 10.87 -12.91 -15.03
CA SER A 307 11.94 -13.80 -15.49
C SER A 307 12.42 -13.53 -16.94
N TYR A 308 11.81 -12.56 -17.64
CA TYR A 308 12.20 -12.12 -18.98
C TYR A 308 12.97 -10.79 -19.04
N PHE A 309 13.39 -10.22 -17.91
CA PHE A 309 14.29 -9.06 -17.86
C PHE A 309 15.57 -9.35 -17.07
#